data_AF-A0A1Z4EHM5-F1
#
_entry.id   AF-A0A1Z4EHM5-F1
#
_cell.length_a   1.000
_cell.length_b   1.000
_cell.length_c   1.000
_cell.angle_alpha   90.00
_cell.angle_beta   90.00
_cell.angle_gamma   90.00
#
_symmetry.space_group_name_H-M   'P 1'
#
loop_
_entity.id
_entity.type
_entity.pdbx_description
1 polymer ?
#
loop_
_entity_poly.entity_id
_entity_poly.type
_entity_poly.pdbx_seq_one_letter_code
_entity_poly.pdbx_strand_id
1 'polypeptide(L)'
;MTRTGDDAQRRDEEKRRITVATDALSTQVKAQVLAEALPWLKQLNGKIVVIKYGGNAMTDDGLRYAFAADMAFLRNCGVHPVVVHGGGPQITAMLRRLGIDKGDFKGGFRVTTPEVLEVARMVLFGQVGRELVNLINAHGPYAVGITGEDAQLFTAVRRSVTVDGVATDIGLVGDVDTVNTAALLDLIAAQRIPVVSTLAPDAEGVVHNINADTAAAALAEALGAEKLLMLTDVEGLYTSWPDRDSLVSEIDTATLAQLLPSLETGMIPKVEACLRAVTAGVPSAHVIDGRVEHCVLVELFTDAGTGTKVVPA
;
A
#
# COMPACT_ATOMS: atom_id res chain seq x y z
N MET A 1 9.22 9.60 33.31
CA MET A 1 7.85 10.16 33.35
C MET A 1 7.69 11.36 32.41
N THR A 2 8.35 11.40 31.25
CA THR A 2 8.40 12.62 30.40
C THR A 2 8.11 12.39 28.90
N ARG A 3 7.73 11.18 28.47
CA ARG A 3 7.43 10.91 27.04
C ARG A 3 6.06 11.37 26.56
N THR A 4 5.11 11.59 27.45
CA THR A 4 3.72 11.94 27.08
C THR A 4 3.52 13.43 26.76
N GLY A 5 4.42 14.31 27.21
CA GLY A 5 4.33 15.76 26.94
C GLY A 5 4.79 16.13 25.53
N ASP A 6 5.84 15.46 25.02
CA ASP A 6 6.42 15.71 23.70
C ASP A 6 5.47 15.30 22.57
N ASP A 7 4.75 14.18 22.72
CA ASP A 7 3.79 13.68 21.73
C ASP A 7 2.52 14.53 21.64
N ALA A 8 2.13 15.22 22.72
CA ALA A 8 0.99 16.13 22.73
C ALA A 8 1.37 17.48 22.10
N GLN A 9 2.57 17.99 22.40
CA GLN A 9 3.09 19.21 21.80
C GLN A 9 3.31 19.07 20.29
N ARG A 10 3.82 17.93 19.81
CA ARG A 10 3.96 17.66 18.37
C ARG A 10 2.61 17.63 17.65
N ARG A 11 1.59 16.98 18.22
CA ARG A 11 0.22 16.94 17.66
C ARG A 11 -0.43 18.33 17.60
N ASP A 12 -0.21 19.17 18.60
CA ASP A 12 -0.73 20.55 18.60
C ASP A 12 0.03 21.46 17.63
N GLU A 13 1.33 21.23 17.43
CA GLU A 13 2.16 21.98 16.49
C GLU A 13 1.87 21.60 15.03
N GLU A 14 1.56 20.33 14.77
CA GLU A 14 1.11 19.80 13.48
C GLU A 14 -0.31 20.25 13.13
N LYS A 15 -1.25 20.19 14.09
CA LYS A 15 -2.58 20.83 13.96
C LYS A 15 -2.43 22.30 13.62
N ARG A 16 -1.52 23.03 14.28
CA ARG A 16 -1.24 24.44 13.95
C ARG A 16 -0.68 24.63 12.54
N ARG A 17 0.22 23.77 12.05
CA ARG A 17 0.78 23.87 10.68
C ARG A 17 -0.28 23.66 9.59
N ILE A 18 -1.14 22.65 9.72
CA ILE A 18 -2.22 22.36 8.76
C ILE A 18 -3.28 23.48 8.78
N THR A 19 -3.59 24.02 9.96
CA THR A 19 -4.61 25.06 10.12
C THR A 19 -4.19 26.38 9.46
N VAL A 20 -2.91 26.76 9.55
CA VAL A 20 -2.42 28.06 9.06
C VAL A 20 -2.49 28.22 7.53
N ALA A 21 -2.33 27.15 6.75
CA ALA A 21 -2.30 27.25 5.28
C ALA A 21 -3.68 27.44 4.64
N THR A 22 -4.73 26.85 5.22
CA THR A 22 -6.09 26.92 4.65
C THR A 22 -6.95 28.05 5.23
N ASP A 23 -6.56 28.65 6.34
CA ASP A 23 -7.30 29.77 6.96
C ASP A 23 -7.35 31.03 6.09
N ALA A 24 -6.39 31.18 5.16
CA ALA A 24 -6.39 32.25 4.18
C ALA A 24 -7.38 32.04 3.01
N LEU A 25 -7.89 30.82 2.81
CA LEU A 25 -8.88 30.53 1.77
C LEU A 25 -10.27 30.99 2.20
N SER A 26 -11.02 31.62 1.29
CA SER A 26 -12.39 32.03 1.57
C SER A 26 -13.29 30.82 1.84
N THR A 27 -14.33 31.01 2.65
CA THR A 27 -15.34 29.97 2.92
C THR A 27 -15.99 29.43 1.66
N GLN A 28 -16.12 30.28 0.63
CA GLN A 28 -16.68 29.93 -0.67
C GLN A 28 -15.77 28.97 -1.42
N VAL A 29 -14.45 29.21 -1.43
CA VAL A 29 -13.48 28.29 -2.04
C VAL A 29 -13.46 26.95 -1.31
N LYS A 30 -13.46 26.96 0.02
CA LYS A 30 -13.53 25.71 0.82
C LYS A 30 -14.78 24.90 0.48
N ALA A 31 -15.95 25.55 0.39
CA ALA A 31 -17.20 24.89 0.02
C ALA A 31 -17.17 24.35 -1.42
N GLN A 32 -16.56 25.08 -2.36
CA GLN A 32 -16.44 24.65 -3.75
C GLN A 32 -15.59 23.38 -3.88
N VAL A 33 -14.43 23.32 -3.23
CA VAL A 33 -13.56 22.13 -3.24
C VAL A 33 -14.29 20.89 -2.71
N LEU A 34 -15.03 21.04 -1.61
CA LEU A 34 -15.83 19.94 -1.06
C LEU A 34 -16.96 19.50 -2.01
N ALA A 35 -17.60 20.45 -2.70
CA ALA A 35 -18.67 20.15 -3.66
C ALA A 35 -18.14 19.43 -4.92
N GLU A 36 -16.95 19.79 -5.39
CA GLU A 36 -16.28 19.16 -6.55
C GLU A 36 -15.92 17.69 -6.28
N ALA A 37 -15.74 17.28 -5.02
CA ALA A 37 -15.48 15.88 -4.65
C ALA A 37 -16.74 14.97 -4.74
N LEU A 38 -17.95 15.53 -4.87
CA LEU A 38 -19.20 14.76 -4.84
C LEU A 38 -19.29 13.65 -5.90
N PRO A 39 -18.89 13.84 -7.18
CA PRO A 39 -18.95 12.78 -8.18
C PRO A 39 -18.11 11.55 -7.78
N TRP A 40 -16.91 11.78 -7.28
CA TRP A 40 -15.99 10.74 -6.81
C TRP A 40 -16.53 10.03 -5.56
N LEU A 41 -17.09 10.78 -4.60
CA LEU A 41 -17.76 10.20 -3.44
C LEU A 41 -18.91 9.29 -3.84
N LYS A 42 -19.71 9.69 -4.84
CA LYS A 42 -20.79 8.83 -5.36
C LYS A 42 -20.26 7.58 -6.06
N GLN A 43 -19.13 7.67 -6.77
CA GLN A 43 -18.50 6.53 -7.41
C GLN A 43 -17.95 5.52 -6.38
N LEU A 44 -17.31 6.01 -5.32
CA LEU A 44 -16.58 5.18 -4.36
C LEU A 44 -17.42 4.73 -3.15
N ASN A 45 -18.63 5.27 -2.96
CA ASN A 45 -19.50 4.89 -1.84
C ASN A 45 -19.85 3.39 -1.92
N GLY A 46 -19.61 2.66 -0.83
CA GLY A 46 -19.82 1.22 -0.73
C GLY A 46 -18.82 0.38 -1.52
N LYS A 47 -17.77 1.01 -2.09
CA LYS A 47 -16.75 0.32 -2.88
C LYS A 47 -15.51 0.02 -2.06
N ILE A 48 -14.85 -1.08 -2.42
CA ILE A 48 -13.56 -1.47 -1.86
C ILE A 48 -12.46 -0.74 -2.62
N VAL A 49 -11.54 -0.14 -1.88
CA VAL A 49 -10.30 0.41 -2.41
C VAL A 49 -9.15 -0.27 -1.68
N VAL A 50 -8.26 -0.92 -2.43
CA VAL A 50 -7.05 -1.52 -1.85
C VAL A 50 -5.92 -0.51 -1.97
N ILE A 51 -5.22 -0.26 -0.87
CA ILE A 51 -4.15 0.73 -0.78
C ILE A 51 -2.87 0.04 -0.33
N LYS A 52 -1.90 -0.03 -1.24
CA LYS A 52 -0.56 -0.49 -0.91
C LYS A 52 0.22 0.66 -0.29
N TYR A 53 0.44 0.55 1.01
CA TYR A 53 1.23 1.48 1.81
C TYR A 53 2.71 1.08 1.85
N GLY A 54 3.60 1.99 1.46
CA GLY A 54 5.03 1.73 1.36
C GLY A 54 5.86 2.99 1.10
N GLY A 55 7.19 2.84 1.08
CA GLY A 55 8.12 3.95 0.79
C GLY A 55 8.27 4.93 1.95
N ASN A 56 8.63 6.16 1.63
CA ASN A 56 8.79 7.31 2.53
C ASN A 56 7.54 7.62 3.33
N ALA A 57 6.35 7.28 2.81
CA ALA A 57 5.10 7.38 3.54
C ALA A 57 5.14 6.61 4.87
N MET A 58 6.05 5.63 5.02
CA MET A 58 6.27 4.86 6.26
C MET A 58 7.30 5.46 7.22
N THR A 59 8.13 6.40 6.76
CA THR A 59 9.28 6.90 7.53
C THR A 59 9.14 8.34 7.96
N ASP A 60 8.37 9.15 7.24
CA ASP A 60 8.04 10.51 7.64
C ASP A 60 6.81 10.53 8.55
N ASP A 61 6.95 11.08 9.74
CA ASP A 61 5.87 11.10 10.75
C ASP A 61 4.63 11.85 10.23
N GLY A 62 4.80 12.98 9.54
CA GLY A 62 3.68 13.76 9.00
C GLY A 62 2.89 12.99 7.94
N LEU A 63 3.61 12.35 7.01
CA LEU A 63 2.97 11.51 5.98
C LEU A 63 2.24 10.30 6.58
N ARG A 64 2.76 9.70 7.66
CA ARG A 64 2.10 8.62 8.39
C ARG A 64 0.79 9.07 9.04
N TYR A 65 0.79 10.24 9.69
CA TYR A 65 -0.42 10.80 10.30
C TYR A 65 -1.46 11.16 9.24
N ALA A 66 -1.04 11.80 8.14
CA ALA A 66 -1.90 12.12 7.02
C ALA A 66 -2.54 10.86 6.40
N PHE A 67 -1.75 9.82 6.15
CA PHE A 67 -2.26 8.55 5.63
C PHE A 67 -3.31 7.92 6.55
N ALA A 68 -3.08 7.92 7.86
CA ALA A 68 -4.05 7.39 8.82
C ALA A 68 -5.36 8.19 8.82
N ALA A 69 -5.26 9.52 8.70
CA ALA A 69 -6.41 10.41 8.56
C ALA A 69 -7.17 10.16 7.24
N ASP A 70 -6.46 9.89 6.13
CA ASP A 70 -7.06 9.56 4.83
C ASP A 70 -7.87 8.26 4.91
N MET A 71 -7.33 7.23 5.56
CA MET A 71 -8.06 5.97 5.77
C MET A 71 -9.32 6.18 6.58
N ALA A 72 -9.24 7.00 7.64
CA ALA A 72 -10.40 7.37 8.43
C ALA A 72 -11.41 8.21 7.61
N PHE A 73 -10.95 9.11 6.75
CA PHE A 73 -11.80 9.91 5.86
C PHE A 73 -12.58 9.01 4.92
N LEU A 74 -11.89 8.15 4.16
CA LEU A 74 -12.50 7.19 3.24
C LEU A 74 -13.56 6.36 3.96
N ARG A 75 -13.22 5.85 5.14
CA ARG A 75 -14.11 5.04 5.94
C ARG A 75 -15.38 5.79 6.38
N ASN A 76 -15.26 7.04 6.80
CA ASN A 76 -16.39 7.88 7.18
C ASN A 76 -17.25 8.34 5.98
N CYS A 77 -16.69 8.33 4.77
CA CYS A 77 -17.40 8.58 3.52
C CYS A 77 -18.13 7.35 2.95
N GLY A 78 -18.09 6.20 3.64
CA GLY A 78 -18.73 4.97 3.18
C GLY A 78 -17.88 4.13 2.21
N VAL A 79 -16.64 4.53 1.95
CA VAL A 79 -15.65 3.72 1.21
C VAL A 79 -15.15 2.60 2.14
N HIS A 80 -14.69 1.49 1.56
CA HIS A 80 -14.16 0.33 2.27
C HIS A 80 -12.66 0.20 1.99
N PRO A 81 -11.79 0.96 2.70
CA PRO A 81 -10.36 0.86 2.49
C PRO A 81 -9.80 -0.44 3.07
N VAL A 82 -8.93 -1.09 2.31
CA VAL A 82 -8.12 -2.25 2.71
C VAL A 82 -6.65 -1.88 2.53
N VAL A 83 -5.91 -1.82 3.63
CA VAL A 83 -4.50 -1.40 3.60
C VAL A 83 -3.62 -2.64 3.52
N VAL A 84 -2.69 -2.66 2.57
CA VAL A 84 -1.66 -3.70 2.44
C VAL A 84 -0.32 -3.03 2.61
N HIS A 85 0.52 -3.48 3.54
CA HIS A 85 1.78 -2.79 3.82
C HIS A 85 3.01 -3.69 3.68
N GLY A 86 4.13 -3.08 3.30
CA GLY A 86 5.45 -3.69 3.34
C GLY A 86 6.21 -3.34 4.62
N GLY A 87 7.54 -3.51 4.60
CA GLY A 87 8.42 -3.13 5.70
C GLY A 87 9.90 -3.35 5.42
N GLY A 88 10.31 -3.26 4.15
CA GLY A 88 11.67 -3.58 3.70
C GLY A 88 12.76 -2.88 4.52
N PRO A 89 12.73 -1.54 4.68
CA PRO A 89 13.69 -0.81 5.50
C PRO A 89 13.72 -1.26 6.98
N GLN A 90 12.54 -1.49 7.58
CA GLN A 90 12.39 -1.89 8.97
C GLN A 90 12.94 -3.31 9.22
N ILE A 91 12.68 -4.24 8.29
CA ILE A 91 13.23 -5.60 8.33
C ILE A 91 14.77 -5.53 8.26
N THR A 92 15.31 -4.78 7.29
CA THR A 92 16.77 -4.61 7.16
C THR A 92 17.39 -4.01 8.42
N ALA A 93 16.73 -3.04 9.05
CA ALA A 93 17.21 -2.44 10.30
C ALA A 93 17.23 -3.44 11.45
N MET A 94 16.20 -4.29 11.57
CA MET A 94 16.15 -5.32 12.61
C MET A 94 17.17 -6.43 12.39
N LEU A 95 17.32 -6.94 11.16
CA LEU A 95 18.35 -7.93 10.80
C LEU A 95 19.75 -7.43 11.20
N ARG A 96 20.07 -6.18 10.83
CA ARG A 96 21.32 -5.53 11.22
C ARG A 96 21.49 -5.47 12.74
N ARG A 97 20.44 -5.11 13.48
CA ARG A 97 20.47 -5.03 14.95
C ARG A 97 20.72 -6.39 15.60
N LEU A 98 20.24 -7.47 14.98
CA LEU A 98 20.42 -8.84 15.45
C LEU A 98 21.74 -9.48 14.97
N GLY A 99 22.51 -8.78 14.13
CA GLY A 99 23.73 -9.33 13.54
C GLY A 99 23.47 -10.41 12.48
N ILE A 100 22.24 -10.49 11.98
CA ILE A 100 21.85 -11.39 10.89
C ILE A 100 22.14 -10.67 9.58
N ASP A 101 22.80 -11.35 8.65
CA ASP A 101 23.03 -10.78 7.33
C ASP A 101 21.70 -10.35 6.70
N LYS A 102 21.68 -9.15 6.12
CA LYS A 102 20.46 -8.49 5.59
C LYS A 102 19.71 -9.32 4.53
N GLY A 103 20.30 -10.43 4.07
CA GLY A 103 19.88 -11.21 2.93
C GLY A 103 20.19 -10.48 1.62
N ASP A 104 20.57 -11.24 0.60
CA ASP A 104 20.66 -10.70 -0.75
C ASP A 104 19.26 -10.41 -1.29
N PHE A 105 19.16 -9.39 -2.15
CA PHE A 105 17.98 -9.23 -3.00
C PHE A 105 18.27 -9.89 -4.34
N LYS A 106 17.35 -10.73 -4.81
CA LYS A 106 17.41 -11.39 -6.11
C LYS A 106 16.10 -11.16 -6.85
N GLY A 107 16.16 -10.58 -8.05
CA GLY A 107 14.99 -10.27 -8.86
C GLY A 107 13.95 -9.36 -8.19
N GLY A 108 14.38 -8.47 -7.28
CA GLY A 108 13.46 -7.61 -6.51
C GLY A 108 12.87 -8.23 -5.24
N PHE A 109 13.20 -9.48 -4.92
CA PHE A 109 12.74 -10.19 -3.73
C PHE A 109 13.88 -10.34 -2.72
N ARG A 110 13.57 -10.23 -1.44
CA ARG A 110 14.52 -10.54 -0.37
C ARG A 110 14.65 -12.05 -0.26
N VAL A 111 15.86 -12.58 -0.44
CA VAL A 111 16.13 -13.99 -0.13
C VAL A 111 15.80 -14.22 1.35
N THR A 112 14.87 -15.14 1.62
CA THR A 112 14.25 -15.31 2.93
C THR A 112 14.59 -16.69 3.48
N THR A 113 15.61 -16.78 4.33
CA THR A 113 15.87 -17.98 5.13
C THR A 113 14.84 -18.11 6.27
N PRO A 114 14.75 -19.27 6.96
CA PRO A 114 13.88 -19.40 8.14
C PRO A 114 14.13 -18.31 9.20
N GLU A 115 15.39 -17.99 9.48
CA GLU A 115 15.77 -16.93 10.42
C GLU A 115 15.32 -15.53 9.94
N VAL A 116 15.49 -15.22 8.64
CA VAL A 116 15.02 -13.96 8.06
C VAL A 116 13.49 -13.86 8.10
N LEU A 117 12.78 -14.97 7.89
CA LEU A 117 11.32 -15.02 7.97
C LEU A 117 10.81 -14.69 9.37
N GLU A 118 11.42 -15.23 10.42
CA GLU A 118 11.04 -14.93 11.80
C GLU A 118 11.16 -13.43 12.08
N VAL A 119 12.26 -12.81 11.65
CA VAL A 119 12.46 -11.37 11.78
C VAL A 119 11.46 -10.59 10.94
N ALA A 120 11.20 -11.01 9.70
CA ALA A 120 10.21 -10.37 8.83
C ALA A 120 8.82 -10.40 9.47
N ARG A 121 8.39 -11.54 10.02
CA ARG A 121 7.11 -11.68 10.73
C ARG A 121 7.01 -10.79 11.96
N MET A 122 8.04 -10.78 12.81
CA MET A 122 8.08 -9.91 13.99
C MET A 122 7.96 -8.43 13.62
N VAL A 123 8.69 -7.99 12.59
CA VAL A 123 8.71 -6.58 12.19
C VAL A 123 7.43 -6.17 11.46
N LEU A 124 6.99 -6.95 10.47
CA LEU A 124 5.82 -6.58 9.67
C LEU A 124 4.57 -6.57 10.54
N PHE A 125 4.28 -7.66 11.24
CA PHE A 125 3.02 -7.77 11.99
C PHE A 125 3.09 -7.10 13.37
N GLY A 126 4.21 -7.31 14.09
CA GLY A 126 4.40 -6.88 15.48
C GLY A 126 4.85 -5.43 15.64
N GLN A 127 5.43 -4.81 14.61
CA GLN A 127 5.87 -3.41 14.65
C GLN A 127 5.12 -2.56 13.63
N VAL A 128 5.38 -2.73 12.33
CA VAL A 128 4.84 -1.85 11.28
C VAL A 128 3.31 -1.87 11.26
N GLY A 129 2.71 -3.06 11.26
CA GLY A 129 1.26 -3.22 11.28
C GLY A 129 0.64 -2.62 12.55
N ARG A 130 1.29 -2.77 13.72
CA ARG A 130 0.81 -2.19 14.98
C ARG A 130 0.85 -0.67 14.97
N GLU A 131 1.93 -0.10 14.45
CA GLU A 131 2.06 1.33 14.28
C GLU A 131 0.92 1.91 13.44
N LEU A 132 0.63 1.31 12.28
CA LEU A 132 -0.43 1.77 11.38
C LEU A 132 -1.83 1.58 12.00
N VAL A 133 -2.09 0.43 12.62
CA VAL A 133 -3.36 0.15 13.32
C VAL A 133 -3.62 1.20 14.40
N ASN A 134 -2.62 1.53 15.22
CA ASN A 134 -2.78 2.51 16.30
C ASN A 134 -3.01 3.93 15.76
N LEU A 135 -2.33 4.31 14.67
CA LEU A 135 -2.52 5.61 14.03
C LEU A 135 -3.94 5.76 13.47
N ILE A 136 -4.43 4.78 12.72
CA ILE A 136 -5.81 4.80 12.21
C ILE A 136 -6.81 4.80 13.37
N ASN A 137 -6.56 3.98 14.40
CA ASN A 137 -7.47 3.87 15.54
C ASN A 137 -7.52 5.11 16.44
N ALA A 138 -6.62 6.07 16.25
CA ALA A 138 -6.75 7.39 16.86
C ALA A 138 -7.99 8.15 16.39
N HIS A 139 -8.57 7.77 15.25
CA HIS A 139 -9.78 8.37 14.68
C HIS A 139 -11.07 7.60 15.00
N GLY A 140 -10.99 6.40 15.58
CA GLY A 140 -12.13 5.54 15.87
C GLY A 140 -11.76 4.06 15.84
N PRO A 141 -12.66 3.14 16.26
CA PRO A 141 -12.35 1.72 16.31
C PRO A 141 -12.42 1.09 14.91
N TYR A 142 -11.50 1.44 14.02
CA TYR A 142 -11.56 1.05 12.60
C TYR A 142 -10.59 -0.07 12.26
N ALA A 143 -9.29 0.15 12.45
CA ALA A 143 -8.23 -0.71 11.96
C ALA A 143 -8.12 -2.01 12.75
N VAL A 144 -7.99 -3.12 12.00
CA VAL A 144 -7.70 -4.46 12.51
C VAL A 144 -6.55 -5.03 11.69
N GLY A 145 -5.41 -5.27 12.35
CA GLY A 145 -4.24 -5.79 11.66
C GLY A 145 -4.22 -7.32 11.63
N ILE A 146 -4.00 -7.89 10.44
CA ILE A 146 -4.11 -9.32 10.12
C ILE A 146 -2.97 -9.76 9.17
N THR A 147 -2.69 -11.06 9.14
CA THR A 147 -1.88 -11.73 8.11
C THR A 147 -2.69 -12.84 7.44
N GLY A 148 -2.11 -13.57 6.49
CA GLY A 148 -2.71 -14.79 5.96
C GLY A 148 -2.72 -15.96 6.95
N GLU A 149 -1.91 -15.89 8.01
CA GLU A 149 -1.92 -16.87 9.11
C GLU A 149 -3.23 -16.78 9.92
N ASP A 150 -3.76 -15.58 10.08
CA ASP A 150 -4.99 -15.33 10.83
C ASP A 150 -6.18 -15.93 10.07
N ALA A 151 -6.83 -16.94 10.65
CA ALA A 151 -8.00 -17.61 10.08
C ALA A 151 -7.85 -18.10 8.62
N GLN A 152 -6.62 -18.31 8.15
CA GLN A 152 -6.32 -18.66 6.75
C GLN A 152 -6.94 -17.67 5.75
N LEU A 153 -6.84 -16.36 6.05
CA LEU A 153 -7.42 -15.30 5.21
C LEU A 153 -6.89 -15.33 3.78
N PHE A 154 -5.63 -15.72 3.59
CA PHE A 154 -5.05 -16.01 2.29
C PHE A 154 -3.87 -16.96 2.45
N THR A 155 -3.59 -17.76 1.41
CA THR A 155 -2.48 -18.71 1.36
C THR A 155 -1.37 -18.24 0.44
N ALA A 156 -0.19 -18.83 0.59
CA ALA A 156 0.96 -18.61 -0.25
C ALA A 156 1.24 -19.81 -1.16
N VAL A 157 1.78 -19.54 -2.34
CA VAL A 157 2.48 -20.51 -3.19
C VAL A 157 3.94 -20.10 -3.27
N ARG A 158 4.86 -21.06 -3.12
CA ARG A 158 6.29 -20.79 -3.14
C ARG A 158 6.72 -20.17 -4.48
N ARG A 159 7.54 -19.12 -4.39
CA ARG A 159 8.05 -18.37 -5.54
C ARG A 159 9.52 -18.68 -5.79
N SER A 160 9.84 -18.92 -7.06
CA SER A 160 11.21 -18.90 -7.58
C SER A 160 11.37 -17.71 -8.53
N VAL A 161 12.59 -17.20 -8.67
CA VAL A 161 12.91 -16.11 -9.61
C VAL A 161 13.94 -16.56 -10.62
N THR A 162 13.88 -16.00 -11.83
CA THR A 162 14.91 -16.24 -12.85
C THR A 162 16.02 -15.20 -12.67
N VAL A 163 17.24 -15.66 -12.38
CA VAL A 163 18.45 -14.82 -12.33
C VAL A 163 19.39 -15.33 -13.41
N ASP A 164 19.80 -14.45 -14.33
CA ASP A 164 20.67 -14.79 -15.46
C ASP A 164 20.18 -15.99 -16.29
N GLY A 165 18.85 -16.11 -16.46
CA GLY A 165 18.22 -17.21 -17.20
C GLY A 165 18.05 -18.51 -16.42
N VAL A 166 18.41 -18.55 -15.13
CA VAL A 166 18.33 -19.75 -14.29
C VAL A 166 17.30 -19.58 -13.17
N ALA A 167 16.40 -20.56 -13.04
CA ALA A 167 15.47 -20.64 -11.93
C ALA A 167 16.25 -20.75 -10.61
N THR A 168 16.09 -19.75 -9.76
CA THR A 168 16.82 -19.56 -8.51
C THR A 168 15.86 -19.59 -7.35
N ASP A 169 16.14 -20.48 -6.38
CA ASP A 169 15.46 -20.51 -5.10
C ASP A 169 15.84 -19.28 -4.27
N ILE A 170 14.83 -18.59 -3.75
CA ILE A 170 14.96 -17.41 -2.90
C ILE A 170 14.44 -17.67 -1.48
N GLY A 171 14.22 -18.94 -1.13
CA GLY A 171 13.84 -19.38 0.21
C GLY A 171 12.33 -19.34 0.45
N LEU A 172 11.92 -18.88 1.63
CA LEU A 172 10.54 -18.77 2.10
C LEU A 172 9.87 -17.50 1.57
N VAL A 173 9.90 -17.36 0.25
CA VAL A 173 9.23 -16.29 -0.48
C VAL A 173 8.09 -16.91 -1.28
N GLY A 174 6.95 -16.24 -1.29
CA GLY A 174 5.78 -16.71 -2.01
C GLY A 174 5.01 -15.60 -2.71
N ASP A 175 4.02 -16.03 -3.48
CA ASP A 175 2.93 -15.21 -4.01
C ASP A 175 1.61 -15.62 -3.36
N VAL A 176 0.62 -14.73 -3.36
CA VAL A 176 -0.73 -15.09 -2.90
C VAL A 176 -1.32 -16.13 -3.85
N ASP A 177 -1.77 -17.25 -3.29
CA ASP A 177 -2.39 -18.36 -4.02
C ASP A 177 -3.92 -18.28 -3.95
N THR A 178 -4.49 -18.44 -2.75
CA THR A 178 -5.94 -18.34 -2.52
C THR A 178 -6.25 -17.24 -1.51
N VAL A 179 -7.44 -16.66 -1.62
CA VAL A 179 -7.95 -15.64 -0.69
C VAL A 179 -9.33 -16.06 -0.21
N ASN A 180 -9.52 -16.13 1.11
CA ASN A 180 -10.83 -16.27 1.72
C ASN A 180 -11.53 -14.91 1.76
N THR A 181 -12.14 -14.55 0.62
CA THR A 181 -12.80 -13.26 0.44
C THR A 181 -13.95 -13.06 1.41
N ALA A 182 -14.69 -14.13 1.76
CA ALA A 182 -15.82 -14.06 2.68
C ALA A 182 -15.41 -13.48 4.05
N ALA A 183 -14.32 -13.99 4.63
CA ALA A 183 -13.84 -13.52 5.94
C ALA A 183 -13.32 -12.06 5.90
N LEU A 184 -12.69 -11.63 4.81
CA LEU A 184 -12.29 -10.23 4.63
C LEU A 184 -13.51 -9.31 4.44
N LEU A 185 -14.50 -9.76 3.68
CA LEU A 185 -15.76 -9.02 3.48
C LEU A 185 -16.55 -8.91 4.78
N ASP A 186 -16.49 -9.91 5.67
CA ASP A 186 -17.09 -9.82 7.02
C ASP A 186 -16.45 -8.72 7.86
N LEU A 187 -15.12 -8.57 7.82
CA LEU A 187 -14.43 -7.45 8.51
C LEU A 187 -14.87 -6.10 7.96
N ILE A 188 -14.96 -5.98 6.64
CA ILE A 188 -15.40 -4.76 5.94
C ILE A 188 -16.86 -4.44 6.30
N ALA A 189 -17.75 -5.44 6.25
CA ALA A 189 -19.15 -5.31 6.63
C ALA A 189 -19.30 -4.89 8.10
N ALA A 190 -18.47 -5.45 8.98
CA ALA A 190 -18.32 -5.04 10.37
C ALA A 190 -17.62 -3.68 10.56
N GLN A 191 -17.53 -2.88 9.49
CA GLN A 191 -17.13 -1.49 9.52
C GLN A 191 -15.65 -1.29 9.91
N ARG A 192 -14.82 -2.33 9.76
CA ARG A 192 -13.37 -2.32 10.03
C ARG A 192 -12.56 -1.95 8.80
N ILE A 193 -11.32 -1.52 9.03
CA ILE A 193 -10.28 -1.29 8.02
C ILE A 193 -9.24 -2.40 8.18
N PRO A 194 -9.23 -3.43 7.32
CA PRO A 194 -8.21 -4.46 7.36
C PRO A 194 -6.82 -3.86 7.06
N VAL A 195 -5.85 -4.14 7.94
CA VAL A 195 -4.44 -3.77 7.76
C VAL A 195 -3.64 -5.06 7.58
N VAL A 196 -3.31 -5.38 6.34
CA VAL A 196 -2.72 -6.65 5.95
C VAL A 196 -1.20 -6.57 5.94
N SER A 197 -0.56 -7.40 6.78
CA SER A 197 0.87 -7.70 6.67
C SER A 197 1.06 -8.91 5.76
N THR A 198 2.02 -8.83 4.83
CA THR A 198 2.09 -9.74 3.67
C THR A 198 2.87 -11.02 3.97
N LEU A 199 2.30 -11.82 4.88
CA LEU A 199 2.79 -13.12 5.33
C LEU A 199 1.64 -14.11 5.23
N ALA A 200 1.87 -15.30 4.69
CA ALA A 200 0.83 -16.33 4.61
C ALA A 200 1.40 -17.75 4.61
N PRO A 201 0.66 -18.73 5.16
CA PRO A 201 1.01 -20.14 5.07
C PRO A 201 0.77 -20.68 3.66
N ASP A 202 1.61 -21.61 3.21
CA ASP A 202 1.33 -22.48 2.07
C ASP A 202 0.37 -23.62 2.42
N ALA A 203 0.11 -24.52 1.45
CA ALA A 203 -0.79 -25.66 1.62
C ALA A 203 -0.35 -26.61 2.75
N GLU A 204 0.94 -26.64 3.07
CA GLU A 204 1.54 -27.44 4.14
C GLU A 204 1.63 -26.69 5.48
N GLY A 205 1.22 -25.41 5.51
CA GLY A 205 1.24 -24.56 6.71
C GLY A 205 2.58 -23.85 6.95
N VAL A 206 3.52 -23.90 6.01
CA VAL A 206 4.79 -23.17 6.09
C VAL A 206 4.55 -21.72 5.70
N VAL A 207 4.93 -20.78 6.56
CA VAL A 207 4.73 -19.35 6.31
C VAL A 207 5.75 -18.85 5.29
N HIS A 208 5.30 -17.99 4.37
CA HIS A 208 6.11 -17.32 3.37
C HIS A 208 6.00 -15.80 3.52
N ASN A 209 7.09 -15.11 3.21
CA ASN A 209 7.12 -13.67 3.03
C ASN A 209 6.67 -13.34 1.60
N ILE A 210 5.62 -12.53 1.45
CA ILE A 210 5.05 -12.16 0.16
C ILE A 210 5.39 -10.70 -0.14
N ASN A 211 5.71 -10.40 -1.40
CA ASN A 211 5.91 -9.03 -1.84
C ASN A 211 4.61 -8.21 -1.68
N ALA A 212 4.71 -7.03 -1.07
CA ALA A 212 3.50 -6.27 -0.74
C ALA A 212 2.79 -5.64 -1.95
N ASP A 213 3.51 -5.38 -3.04
CA ASP A 213 2.91 -4.90 -4.28
C ASP A 213 2.09 -6.03 -4.94
N THR A 214 2.63 -7.26 -5.03
CA THR A 214 1.91 -8.41 -5.61
C THR A 214 0.76 -8.89 -4.74
N ALA A 215 0.92 -8.86 -3.41
CA ALA A 215 -0.16 -9.17 -2.46
C ALA A 215 -1.32 -8.16 -2.57
N ALA A 216 -1.03 -6.87 -2.73
CA ALA A 216 -2.07 -5.85 -2.89
C ALA A 216 -2.88 -6.06 -4.17
N ALA A 217 -2.24 -6.38 -5.28
CA ALA A 217 -2.94 -6.72 -6.53
C ALA A 217 -3.81 -7.97 -6.39
N ALA A 218 -3.30 -9.04 -5.78
CA ALA A 218 -4.06 -10.27 -5.58
C ALA A 218 -5.28 -10.06 -4.66
N LEU A 219 -5.14 -9.26 -3.60
CA LEU A 219 -6.27 -8.91 -2.73
C LEU A 219 -7.28 -8.00 -3.43
N ALA A 220 -6.81 -7.06 -4.26
CA ALA A 220 -7.70 -6.19 -5.05
C ALA A 220 -8.53 -6.98 -6.06
N GLU A 221 -7.89 -7.91 -6.77
CA GLU A 221 -8.54 -8.87 -7.67
C GLU A 221 -9.59 -9.71 -6.92
N ALA A 222 -9.18 -10.39 -5.84
CA ALA A 222 -10.05 -11.30 -5.11
C ALA A 222 -11.26 -10.59 -4.48
N LEU A 223 -11.08 -9.37 -3.99
CA LEU A 223 -12.15 -8.58 -3.36
C LEU A 223 -13.04 -7.85 -4.37
N GLY A 224 -12.74 -7.88 -5.67
CA GLY A 224 -13.45 -7.10 -6.68
C GLY A 224 -13.37 -5.60 -6.39
N ALA A 225 -12.17 -5.12 -6.04
CA ALA A 225 -11.95 -3.73 -5.68
C ALA A 225 -12.23 -2.78 -6.86
N GLU A 226 -12.73 -1.59 -6.55
CA GLU A 226 -12.99 -0.55 -7.55
C GLU A 226 -11.69 0.14 -7.99
N LYS A 227 -10.72 0.25 -7.07
CA LYS A 227 -9.40 0.83 -7.31
C LYS A 227 -8.32 0.10 -6.52
N LEU A 228 -7.13 0.01 -7.12
CA LEU A 228 -5.86 -0.29 -6.45
C LEU A 228 -4.99 0.97 -6.41
N LEU A 229 -4.61 1.45 -5.23
CA LEU A 229 -3.68 2.57 -5.05
C LEU A 229 -2.33 2.05 -4.59
N MET A 230 -1.25 2.49 -5.23
CA MET A 230 0.12 2.04 -4.98
C MET A 230 0.99 3.25 -4.62
N LEU A 231 1.28 3.44 -3.33
CA LEU A 231 2.16 4.52 -2.90
C LEU A 231 3.62 4.18 -3.23
N THR A 232 4.33 5.17 -3.75
CA THR A 232 5.75 5.07 -4.13
C THR A 232 6.52 6.36 -3.83
N ASP A 233 7.84 6.33 -4.00
CA ASP A 233 8.76 7.45 -3.68
C ASP A 233 9.12 8.31 -4.91
N VAL A 234 8.36 8.14 -5.99
CA VAL A 234 8.50 8.85 -7.26
C VAL A 234 7.16 9.44 -7.68
N GLU A 235 7.19 10.43 -8.58
CA GLU A 235 5.99 11.18 -8.99
C GLU A 235 4.96 10.29 -9.70
N GLY A 236 5.43 9.25 -10.40
CA GLY A 236 4.61 8.29 -11.14
C GLY A 236 5.49 7.42 -12.03
N LEU A 237 4.92 6.92 -13.13
CA LEU A 237 5.61 6.14 -14.14
C LEU A 237 6.21 7.06 -15.21
N TYR A 238 7.51 6.90 -15.46
CA TYR A 238 8.21 7.51 -16.58
C TYR A 238 8.34 6.51 -17.72
N THR A 239 7.92 6.89 -18.92
CA THR A 239 8.05 6.04 -20.12
C THR A 239 9.48 5.95 -20.64
N SER A 240 10.35 6.88 -20.25
CA SER A 240 11.77 6.87 -20.63
C SER A 240 12.63 7.50 -19.54
N TRP A 241 12.90 6.78 -18.45
CA TRP A 241 13.82 7.27 -17.42
C TRP A 241 15.26 7.43 -17.97
N PRO A 242 16.00 8.52 -17.67
CA PRO A 242 15.73 9.57 -16.67
C PRO A 242 15.02 10.84 -17.19
N ASP A 243 14.38 10.80 -18.35
CA ASP A 243 13.61 11.93 -18.88
C ASP A 243 12.36 12.18 -18.03
N ARG A 244 12.31 13.32 -17.34
CA ARG A 244 11.19 13.68 -16.46
C ARG A 244 9.97 14.17 -17.23
N ASP A 245 10.14 14.58 -18.48
CA ASP A 245 9.01 14.96 -19.36
C ASP A 245 8.25 13.73 -19.85
N SER A 246 8.79 12.53 -19.61
CA SER A 246 8.19 11.24 -19.96
C SER A 246 7.20 10.70 -18.92
N LEU A 247 6.85 11.49 -17.89
CA LEU A 247 5.84 11.15 -16.87
C LEU A 247 4.47 11.02 -17.52
N VAL A 248 3.81 9.88 -17.31
CA VAL A 248 2.46 9.63 -17.84
C VAL A 248 1.42 9.72 -16.74
N SER A 249 0.35 10.48 -16.98
CA SER A 249 -0.79 10.58 -16.06
C SER A 249 -1.77 9.42 -16.22
N GLU A 250 -1.91 8.88 -17.42
CA GLU A 250 -2.74 7.71 -17.73
C GLU A 250 -2.04 6.82 -18.78
N ILE A 251 -2.12 5.51 -18.60
CA ILE A 251 -1.59 4.51 -19.53
C ILE A 251 -2.49 3.28 -19.57
N ASP A 252 -2.75 2.74 -20.76
CA ASP A 252 -3.53 1.52 -20.89
C ASP A 252 -2.67 0.25 -20.68
N THR A 253 -3.33 -0.86 -20.35
CA THR A 253 -2.65 -2.15 -20.12
C THR A 253 -1.81 -2.67 -21.29
N ALA A 254 -2.19 -2.40 -22.55
CA ALA A 254 -1.45 -2.90 -23.71
C ALA A 254 -0.14 -2.13 -23.91
N THR A 255 -0.18 -0.81 -23.78
CA THR A 255 1.01 0.06 -23.81
C THR A 255 1.92 -0.24 -22.61
N LEU A 256 1.36 -0.42 -21.42
CA LEU A 256 2.12 -0.72 -20.20
C LEU A 256 2.86 -2.06 -20.30
N ALA A 257 2.24 -3.09 -20.89
CA ALA A 257 2.86 -4.40 -21.09
C ALA A 257 4.08 -4.35 -22.03
N GLN A 258 4.05 -3.48 -23.05
CA GLN A 258 5.18 -3.28 -23.95
C GLN A 258 6.33 -2.53 -23.28
N LEU A 259 6.00 -1.60 -22.38
CA LEU A 259 6.99 -0.80 -21.66
C LEU A 259 7.69 -1.60 -20.54
N LEU A 260 6.98 -2.53 -19.90
CA LEU A 260 7.43 -3.28 -18.73
C LEU A 260 8.89 -3.79 -18.78
N PRO A 261 9.39 -4.42 -19.86
CA PRO A 261 10.76 -4.93 -19.92
C PRO A 261 11.85 -3.86 -19.86
N SER A 262 11.50 -2.59 -20.10
CA SER A 262 12.43 -1.46 -20.15
C SER A 262 12.45 -0.63 -18.86
N LEU A 263 11.56 -0.93 -17.92
CA LEU A 263 11.43 -0.20 -16.65
C LEU A 263 12.55 -0.53 -15.68
N GLU A 264 12.82 0.40 -14.76
CA GLU A 264 13.76 0.18 -13.67
C GLU A 264 13.29 -0.95 -12.73
N THR A 265 14.24 -1.71 -12.19
CA THR A 265 13.99 -2.90 -11.35
C THR A 265 13.04 -2.65 -10.18
N GLY A 266 13.03 -1.46 -9.59
CA GLY A 266 12.15 -1.10 -8.48
C GLY A 266 10.69 -0.84 -8.91
N MET A 267 10.48 -0.46 -10.16
CA MET A 267 9.15 -0.13 -10.71
C MET A 267 8.45 -1.35 -11.30
N ILE A 268 9.22 -2.33 -11.81
CA ILE A 268 8.70 -3.59 -12.36
C ILE A 268 7.62 -4.24 -11.46
N PRO A 269 7.86 -4.56 -10.17
CA PRO A 269 6.85 -5.25 -9.37
C PRO A 269 5.58 -4.42 -9.14
N LYS A 270 5.67 -3.08 -9.12
CA LYS A 270 4.52 -2.18 -8.97
C LYS A 270 3.67 -2.19 -10.23
N VAL A 271 4.33 -2.09 -11.38
CA VAL A 271 3.66 -2.05 -12.69
C VAL A 271 3.08 -3.41 -13.03
N GLU A 272 3.78 -4.51 -12.75
CA GLU A 272 3.25 -5.87 -12.87
C GLU A 272 1.99 -6.06 -12.00
N ALA A 273 2.01 -5.57 -10.77
CA ALA A 273 0.86 -5.61 -9.88
C ALA A 273 -0.33 -4.80 -10.43
N CYS A 274 -0.11 -3.58 -10.92
CA CYS A 274 -1.16 -2.78 -11.55
C CYS A 274 -1.73 -3.46 -12.81
N LEU A 275 -0.86 -3.96 -13.69
CA LEU A 275 -1.25 -4.66 -14.90
C LEU A 275 -2.10 -5.89 -14.56
N ARG A 276 -1.64 -6.73 -13.62
CA ARG A 276 -2.39 -7.91 -13.16
C ARG A 276 -3.76 -7.52 -12.63
N ALA A 277 -3.84 -6.56 -11.71
CA ALA A 277 -5.10 -6.15 -11.09
C ALA A 277 -6.11 -5.68 -12.15
N VAL A 278 -5.68 -4.83 -13.08
CA VAL A 278 -6.57 -4.28 -14.11
C VAL A 278 -7.00 -5.34 -15.12
N THR A 279 -6.08 -6.19 -15.58
CA THR A 279 -6.42 -7.32 -16.46
C THR A 279 -7.37 -8.32 -15.79
N ALA A 280 -7.30 -8.48 -14.48
CA ALA A 280 -8.18 -9.36 -13.71
C ALA A 280 -9.56 -8.74 -13.37
N GLY A 281 -9.81 -7.49 -13.78
CA GLY A 281 -11.12 -6.85 -13.68
C GLY A 281 -11.22 -5.70 -12.66
N VAL A 282 -10.13 -5.30 -12.01
CA VAL A 282 -10.09 -4.05 -11.23
C VAL A 282 -10.20 -2.87 -12.20
N PRO A 283 -11.21 -1.97 -12.07
CA PRO A 283 -11.45 -0.91 -13.07
C PRO A 283 -10.27 0.03 -13.33
N SER A 284 -9.47 0.32 -12.30
CA SER A 284 -8.25 1.12 -12.45
C SER A 284 -7.25 0.86 -11.33
N ALA A 285 -5.97 0.92 -11.64
CA ALA A 285 -4.88 0.93 -10.67
C ALA A 285 -4.11 2.25 -10.77
N HIS A 286 -3.54 2.74 -9.68
CA HIS A 286 -2.91 4.06 -9.62
C HIS A 286 -1.56 3.95 -8.91
N VAL A 287 -0.50 4.45 -9.55
CA VAL A 287 0.82 4.59 -8.93
C VAL A 287 0.99 6.05 -8.56
N ILE A 288 0.99 6.34 -7.26
CA ILE A 288 0.92 7.71 -6.74
C ILE A 288 2.13 8.07 -5.89
N ASP A 289 2.48 9.35 -5.88
CA ASP A 289 3.57 9.88 -5.06
C ASP A 289 3.20 9.93 -3.58
N GLY A 290 3.71 8.96 -2.82
CA GLY A 290 3.49 8.84 -1.39
C GLY A 290 4.21 9.90 -0.56
N ARG A 291 5.04 10.76 -1.17
CA ARG A 291 5.73 11.89 -0.51
C ARG A 291 4.84 13.12 -0.39
N VAL A 292 3.68 13.12 -1.07
CA VAL A 292 2.68 14.18 -1.00
C VAL A 292 1.77 13.94 0.21
N GLU A 293 1.65 14.94 1.07
CA GLU A 293 0.70 14.92 2.18
C GLU A 293 -0.73 14.78 1.65
N HIS A 294 -1.52 13.89 2.23
CA HIS A 294 -2.87 13.56 1.75
C HIS A 294 -2.93 13.03 0.30
N CYS A 295 -1.86 12.39 -0.21
CA CYS A 295 -1.80 11.84 -1.57
C CYS A 295 -3.00 10.96 -1.94
N VAL A 296 -3.56 10.21 -0.99
CA VAL A 296 -4.73 9.35 -1.25
C VAL A 296 -5.97 10.19 -1.55
N LEU A 297 -6.19 11.28 -0.81
CA LEU A 297 -7.33 12.17 -1.05
C LEU A 297 -7.16 12.96 -2.34
N VAL A 298 -5.94 13.42 -2.62
CA VAL A 298 -5.65 14.12 -3.88
C VAL A 298 -5.96 13.22 -5.07
N GLU A 299 -5.48 11.97 -5.07
CA GLU A 299 -5.73 11.03 -6.16
C GLU A 299 -7.22 10.69 -6.32
N LEU A 300 -7.94 10.47 -5.21
CA LEU A 300 -9.31 9.96 -5.28
C LEU A 300 -10.36 11.04 -5.52
N PHE A 301 -10.09 12.28 -5.15
CA PHE A 301 -11.10 13.35 -5.12
C PHE A 301 -10.72 14.59 -5.94
N THR A 302 -9.66 14.52 -6.73
CA THR A 302 -9.26 15.61 -7.65
C THR A 302 -8.86 15.08 -9.02
N ASP A 303 -8.96 15.92 -10.04
CA ASP A 303 -8.43 15.64 -11.38
C ASP A 303 -6.94 15.99 -11.51
N ALA A 304 -6.28 16.39 -10.41
CA ALA A 304 -4.89 16.84 -10.43
C ALA A 304 -3.89 15.72 -10.77
N GLY A 305 -4.34 14.47 -10.91
CA GLY A 305 -3.57 13.35 -11.45
C GLY A 305 -2.23 13.20 -10.74
N THR A 306 -2.25 12.83 -9.47
CA THR A 306 -1.00 12.61 -8.72
C THR A 306 -0.42 11.25 -9.05
N GLY A 307 0.25 11.18 -10.20
CA GLY A 307 0.96 10.00 -10.66
C GLY A 307 0.31 9.37 -11.87
N THR A 308 0.31 8.04 -11.95
CA THR A 308 -0.07 7.31 -13.16
C THR A 308 -1.26 6.40 -12.91
N LYS A 309 -2.34 6.63 -13.66
CA LYS A 309 -3.52 5.77 -13.70
C LYS A 309 -3.37 4.72 -14.80
N VAL A 310 -3.57 3.45 -14.44
CA VAL A 310 -3.59 2.30 -15.34
C VAL A 310 -5.04 1.88 -15.58
N VAL A 311 -5.42 1.73 -16.85
CA VAL A 311 -6.78 1.37 -17.28
C VAL A 311 -6.78 0.22 -18.30
N PRO A 312 -7.89 -0.51 -18.44
CA PRO A 312 -8.06 -1.50 -19.51
C PRO A 312 -7.84 -0.87 -20.90
N ALA A 313 -7.33 -1.66 -21.84
CA ALA A 313 -7.17 -1.25 -23.25
C ALA A 313 -8.51 -1.19 -24.00
#